data_AF-A0A0X3Y5V0-F1
#
_entry.id   AF-A0A0X3Y5V0-F1
#
_cell.length_a   1.000
_cell.length_b   1.000
_cell.length_c   1.000
_cell.angle_alpha   90.00
_cell.angle_beta   90.00
_cell.angle_gamma   90.00
#
_symmetry.space_group_name_H-M   'P 1'
#
loop_
_entity.id
_entity.type
_entity.pdbx_description
1 polymer ?
#
loop_
_entity_poly.entity_id
_entity_poly.type
_entity_poly.pdbx_seq_one_letter_code
_entity_poly.pdbx_strand_id
1 'polypeptide(L)'
;MSGNADIQKQIDGSLKVSNQGVYQISIGNEYLEFVRLTMNDPVLTGRQILEAANLFPTEDYMLLMRQASGTLEEINLSETVDVYKRGVEQFITFKSDRVFYFELNGKRLPWGSKSISESILRYVGEIPPNQSLWQAVRDTADQLINSGDSVDLSKKGLERIYSKAEEWKLNVHGVIISSDNPTIVASEAMLLAGFDPTEDWNLILKVKDQPKKSIAVSDVIDLSAPGIEKLRLMRKEIVNGEKPLGQRIDFALLEKDIAYLNASGLQWETLLDGQRRWLIIRNYLLPKGYNHDKTDIAIDIPLVYPNAALDMFYCNPSLCLKSGTAIAQTESQQAIAGKSFQRWSRHLAPSTRWNPTTDSIITQMTVVEESLLREVGE
;
A
#
# COMPACT_ATOMS: atom_id res chain seq x y z
N MET A 1 5.43 12.11 6.89
CA MET A 1 4.02 12.05 6.44
C MET A 1 2.99 11.91 7.58
N SER A 2 3.37 11.56 8.82
CA SER A 2 2.40 11.21 9.87
C SER A 2 1.71 12.41 10.55
N GLY A 3 2.42 13.53 10.77
CA GLY A 3 1.92 14.61 11.64
C GLY A 3 0.62 15.30 11.19
N ASN A 4 0.47 15.63 9.90
CA ASN A 4 -0.71 16.35 9.41
C ASN A 4 -1.94 15.42 9.29
N ALA A 5 -1.71 14.16 8.90
CA ALA A 5 -2.77 13.14 8.85
C ALA A 5 -3.24 12.74 10.25
N ASP A 6 -2.37 12.76 11.26
CA ASP A 6 -2.73 12.46 12.65
C ASP A 6 -3.50 13.61 13.30
N ILE A 7 -3.14 14.87 13.03
CA ILE A 7 -3.93 16.05 13.45
C ILE A 7 -5.30 16.03 12.75
N GLN A 8 -5.35 15.81 11.44
CA GLN A 8 -6.61 15.77 10.70
C GLN A 8 -7.49 14.57 11.10
N LYS A 9 -6.91 13.40 11.42
CA LYS A 9 -7.65 12.24 11.96
C LYS A 9 -8.23 12.47 13.36
N GLN A 10 -7.61 13.29 14.20
CA GLN A 10 -8.21 13.71 15.47
C GLN A 10 -9.43 14.65 15.24
N ILE A 11 -9.45 15.34 14.10
CA ILE A 11 -10.51 16.29 13.71
C ILE A 11 -11.65 15.60 12.94
N ASP A 12 -11.36 14.56 12.16
CA ASP A 12 -12.34 13.83 11.33
C ASP A 12 -13.32 13.00 12.16
N GLY A 13 -14.34 13.70 12.63
CA GLY A 13 -15.61 13.14 13.05
C GLY A 13 -16.63 14.25 12.93
N SER A 14 -17.24 14.38 11.75
CA SER A 14 -18.38 15.27 11.50
C SER A 14 -19.40 15.14 12.63
N LEU A 15 -19.67 16.25 13.31
CA LEU A 15 -20.65 16.34 14.38
C LEU A 15 -22.03 15.91 13.86
N LYS A 16 -22.59 14.87 14.48
CA LYS A 16 -24.04 14.65 14.44
C LYS A 16 -24.67 15.60 15.46
N VAL A 17 -25.48 16.52 14.97
CA VAL A 17 -26.45 17.27 15.78
C VAL A 17 -27.36 16.24 16.46
N SER A 18 -27.30 16.14 17.79
CA SER A 18 -28.38 15.49 18.53
C SER A 18 -29.52 16.50 18.67
N ASN A 19 -30.76 16.05 18.50
CA ASN A 19 -31.98 16.86 18.49
C ASN A 19 -32.36 17.46 19.88
N GLN A 20 -31.39 17.80 20.74
CA GLN A 20 -31.60 18.00 22.17
C GLN A 20 -30.91 19.24 22.82
N GLY A 21 -30.44 20.24 22.06
CA GLY A 21 -29.85 21.45 22.65
C GLY A 21 -28.47 21.22 23.29
N VAL A 22 -27.72 20.28 22.70
CA VAL A 22 -26.40 19.86 23.13
C VAL A 22 -25.40 20.23 22.03
N TYR A 23 -24.40 21.03 22.38
CA TYR A 23 -23.40 21.60 21.48
C TYR A 23 -22.05 20.95 21.72
N GLN A 24 -21.29 20.66 20.67
CA GLN A 24 -19.95 20.10 20.79
C GLN A 24 -18.90 21.13 20.38
N ILE A 25 -17.89 21.30 21.21
CA ILE A 25 -16.72 22.12 20.95
C ILE A 25 -15.47 21.25 21.07
N SER A 26 -14.43 21.60 20.34
CA SER A 26 -13.10 20.99 20.39
C SER A 26 -12.12 21.98 21.00
N ILE A 27 -11.42 21.57 22.04
CA ILE A 27 -10.42 22.39 22.73
C ILE A 27 -9.07 21.69 22.62
N GLY A 28 -8.12 22.36 21.98
CA GLY A 28 -6.76 21.90 21.78
C GLY A 28 -5.77 22.57 22.73
N ASN A 29 -4.64 21.91 22.94
CA ASN A 29 -3.46 22.52 23.56
C ASN A 29 -2.51 23.14 22.50
N GLU A 30 -1.35 23.61 22.94
CA GLU A 30 -0.32 24.21 22.08
C GLU A 30 0.26 23.27 21.00
N TYR A 31 0.03 21.95 21.12
CA TYR A 31 0.43 20.92 20.16
C TYR A 31 -0.71 20.50 19.22
N LEU A 32 -1.87 21.18 19.30
CA LEU A 32 -3.11 20.84 18.61
C LEU A 32 -3.67 19.45 18.97
N GLU A 33 -3.43 19.00 20.20
CA GLU A 33 -4.08 17.79 20.72
C GLU A 33 -5.47 18.17 21.25
N PHE A 34 -6.52 17.77 20.52
CA PHE A 34 -7.90 18.20 20.80
C PHE A 34 -8.67 17.22 21.69
N VAL A 35 -9.45 17.78 22.62
CA VAL A 35 -10.51 17.10 23.36
C VAL A 35 -11.86 17.67 22.96
N ARG A 36 -12.84 16.79 22.73
CA ARG A 36 -14.23 17.19 22.44
C ARG A 36 -15.02 17.31 23.74
N LEU A 37 -15.62 18.46 23.95
CA LEU A 37 -16.50 18.74 25.08
C LEU A 37 -17.93 18.97 24.61
N THR A 38 -18.87 18.66 25.50
CA THR A 38 -20.29 18.76 25.25
C THR A 38 -20.90 19.80 26.20
N MET A 39 -21.61 20.77 25.65
CA MET A 39 -22.12 21.95 26.34
C MET A 39 -23.63 22.09 26.11
N ASN A 40 -24.36 22.60 27.11
CA ASN A 40 -25.81 22.82 27.00
C ASN A 40 -26.17 24.26 26.60
N ASP A 41 -25.17 25.15 26.58
CA ASP A 41 -25.30 26.56 26.19
C ASP A 41 -24.35 26.83 25.01
N PRO A 42 -24.86 27.37 23.88
CA PRO A 42 -24.01 27.71 22.74
C PRO A 42 -23.30 29.05 22.90
N VAL A 43 -23.64 29.85 23.91
CA VAL A 43 -23.12 31.20 24.13
C VAL A 43 -22.21 31.17 25.36
N LEU A 44 -20.90 31.01 25.14
CA LEU A 44 -19.93 30.79 26.21
C LEU A 44 -18.97 31.96 26.32
N THR A 45 -18.60 32.31 27.55
CA THR A 45 -17.46 33.20 27.81
C THR A 45 -16.14 32.46 27.64
N GLY A 46 -15.06 33.19 27.34
CA GLY A 46 -13.71 32.62 27.31
C GLY A 46 -13.35 31.87 28.61
N ARG A 47 -13.77 32.40 29.76
CA ARG A 47 -13.63 31.74 31.07
C ARG A 47 -14.36 30.39 31.11
N GLN A 48 -15.64 30.34 30.73
CA GLN A 48 -16.42 29.10 30.75
C GLN A 48 -15.82 28.01 29.85
N ILE A 49 -15.22 28.40 28.72
CA ILE A 49 -14.54 27.46 27.81
C ILE A 49 -13.31 26.84 28.50
N LEU A 50 -12.48 27.66 29.16
CA LEU A 50 -11.31 27.17 29.90
C LEU A 50 -11.70 26.32 31.12
N GLU A 51 -12.74 26.71 31.86
CA GLU A 51 -13.26 25.96 33.00
C GLU A 51 -13.81 24.59 32.57
N ALA A 52 -14.51 24.53 31.45
CA ALA A 52 -14.98 23.26 30.87
C ALA A 52 -13.82 22.32 30.49
N ALA A 53 -12.67 22.88 30.11
CA ALA A 53 -11.43 22.14 29.86
C ALA A 53 -10.64 21.79 31.14
N ASN A 54 -11.16 22.11 32.33
CA ASN A 54 -10.48 21.96 33.62
C ASN A 54 -9.14 22.73 33.71
N LEU A 55 -9.03 23.88 33.03
CA LEU A 55 -7.83 24.71 33.02
C LEU A 55 -7.94 25.81 34.08
N PHE A 56 -7.21 25.63 35.19
CA PHE A 56 -7.20 26.54 36.33
C PHE A 56 -5.77 26.89 36.78
N PRO A 57 -5.54 28.09 37.35
CA PRO A 57 -6.47 29.24 37.33
C PRO A 57 -6.61 29.78 35.91
N THR A 58 -7.82 30.19 35.51
CA THR A 58 -8.12 30.58 34.10
C THR A 58 -7.28 31.77 33.62
N GLU A 59 -6.82 32.61 34.55
CA GLU A 59 -5.99 33.79 34.32
C GLU A 59 -4.58 33.45 33.81
N ASP A 60 -4.12 32.22 34.03
CA ASP A 60 -2.83 31.73 33.51
C ASP A 60 -2.93 31.25 32.05
N TYR A 61 -4.13 31.26 31.47
CA TYR A 61 -4.39 30.71 30.15
C TYR A 61 -4.89 31.76 29.17
N MET A 62 -4.33 31.68 27.97
CA MET A 62 -4.81 32.38 26.79
C MET A 62 -5.66 31.43 25.95
N LEU A 63 -6.71 31.98 25.32
CA LEU A 63 -7.63 31.25 24.46
C LEU A 63 -7.61 31.83 23.05
N LEU A 64 -7.26 31.03 22.07
CA LEU A 64 -7.44 31.35 20.66
C LEU A 64 -8.64 30.59 20.11
N MET A 65 -9.41 31.25 19.25
CA MET A 65 -10.53 30.70 18.51
C MET A 65 -10.14 30.62 17.04
N ARG A 66 -10.35 29.45 16.40
CA ARG A 66 -10.20 29.29 14.95
C ARG A 66 -11.53 29.57 14.28
N GLN A 67 -11.60 30.64 13.50
CA GLN A 67 -12.80 30.97 12.72
C GLN A 67 -13.02 29.97 11.58
N ALA A 68 -14.24 29.91 11.04
CA ALA A 68 -14.57 29.15 9.83
C ALA A 68 -13.73 29.58 8.60
N SER A 69 -13.18 30.80 8.62
CA SER A 69 -12.26 31.33 7.61
C SER A 69 -10.82 30.81 7.72
N GLY A 70 -10.52 29.98 8.73
CA GLY A 70 -9.18 29.50 9.08
C GLY A 70 -8.35 30.49 9.91
N THR A 71 -8.83 31.72 10.14
CA THR A 71 -8.11 32.74 10.90
C THR A 71 -8.14 32.45 12.41
N LEU A 72 -7.06 32.74 13.12
CA LEU A 72 -6.99 32.68 14.59
C LEU A 72 -7.27 34.05 15.20
N GLU A 73 -8.13 34.06 16.22
CA GLU A 73 -8.50 35.25 16.99
C GLU A 73 -8.35 34.97 18.48
N GLU A 74 -7.82 35.93 19.24
CA GLU A 74 -7.74 35.81 20.69
C GLU A 74 -9.10 36.16 21.33
N ILE A 75 -9.53 35.35 22.29
CA ILE A 75 -10.78 35.53 23.04
C ILE A 75 -10.44 35.87 24.48
N ASN A 76 -10.93 37.02 24.94
CA ASN A 76 -10.76 37.42 26.33
C ASN A 76 -11.65 36.59 27.27
N LEU A 77 -11.26 36.48 28.55
CA LEU A 77 -11.99 35.68 29.53
C LEU A 77 -13.47 36.07 29.70
N SER A 78 -13.79 37.36 29.57
CA SER A 78 -15.16 37.88 29.67
C SER A 78 -15.88 37.98 28.32
N GLU A 79 -15.17 37.77 27.21
CA GLU A 79 -15.75 37.86 25.88
C GLU A 79 -16.67 36.67 25.63
N THR A 80 -17.82 36.94 25.01
CA THR A 80 -18.85 35.96 24.74
C THR A 80 -18.79 35.49 23.28
N VAL A 81 -18.76 34.17 23.09
CA VAL A 81 -18.70 33.51 21.78
C VAL A 81 -19.96 32.65 21.59
N ASP A 82 -20.72 32.92 20.54
CA ASP A 82 -21.81 32.05 20.06
C ASP A 82 -21.22 30.99 19.12
N VAL A 83 -20.89 29.81 19.65
CA VAL A 83 -20.20 28.74 18.93
C VAL A 83 -21.07 28.15 17.82
N TYR A 84 -22.39 28.20 17.98
CA TYR A 84 -23.36 27.63 17.04
C TYR A 84 -23.57 28.53 15.82
N LYS A 85 -23.84 29.84 16.02
CA LYS A 85 -24.09 30.74 14.89
C LYS A 85 -22.85 31.02 14.06
N ARG A 86 -21.68 31.02 14.69
CA ARG A 86 -20.41 31.25 13.99
C ARG A 86 -19.92 30.01 13.23
N GLY A 87 -20.50 28.83 13.51
CA GLY A 87 -19.96 27.55 13.02
C GLY A 87 -18.51 27.35 13.49
N VAL A 88 -18.20 27.86 14.70
CA VAL A 88 -16.85 27.89 15.25
C VAL A 88 -16.81 26.96 16.44
N GLU A 89 -16.09 25.86 16.26
CA GLU A 89 -16.10 24.73 17.20
C GLU A 89 -14.69 24.39 17.67
N GLN A 90 -13.70 25.24 17.38
CA GLN A 90 -12.30 24.94 17.64
C GLN A 90 -11.62 26.07 18.40
N PHE A 91 -11.15 25.71 19.59
CA PHE A 91 -10.37 26.58 20.47
C PHE A 91 -9.00 25.97 20.71
N ILE A 92 -7.99 26.82 20.93
CA ILE A 92 -6.63 26.42 21.24
C ILE A 92 -6.22 27.19 22.50
N THR A 93 -5.69 26.46 23.47
CA THR A 93 -5.35 26.98 24.79
C THR A 93 -3.84 26.97 25.00
N PHE A 94 -3.34 28.01 25.65
CA PHE A 94 -1.93 28.16 25.97
C PHE A 94 -1.79 28.60 27.42
N LYS A 95 -0.92 27.94 28.19
CA LYS A 95 -0.55 28.43 29.51
C LYS A 95 0.53 29.50 29.35
N SER A 96 0.11 30.72 29.04
CA SER A 96 0.98 31.83 28.64
C SER A 96 0.28 33.16 28.89
N ASP A 97 1.07 34.17 29.27
CA ASP A 97 0.66 35.57 29.41
C ASP A 97 0.98 36.40 28.16
N ARG A 98 1.54 35.78 27.10
CA ARG A 98 2.06 36.45 25.91
C ARG A 98 1.45 35.91 24.63
N VAL A 99 1.07 36.84 23.76
CA VAL A 99 0.74 36.61 22.37
C VAL A 99 1.95 36.95 21.50
N PHE A 100 2.42 35.98 20.71
CA PHE A 100 3.36 36.21 19.64
C PHE A 100 2.60 36.39 18.33
N TYR A 101 3.08 37.29 17.47
CA TYR A 101 2.53 37.44 16.13
C TYR A 101 3.54 36.95 15.10
N PHE A 102 3.03 36.30 14.06
CA PHE A 102 3.79 35.97 12.86
C PHE A 102 2.95 36.29 11.62
N GLU A 103 3.59 36.43 10.48
CA GLU A 103 2.93 36.55 9.19
C GLU A 103 3.05 35.23 8.44
N LEU A 104 1.93 34.73 7.92
CA LEU A 104 1.88 33.55 7.07
C LEU A 104 1.11 33.88 5.79
N ASN A 105 1.76 33.79 4.64
CA ASN A 105 1.16 34.12 3.33
C ASN A 105 0.50 35.51 3.32
N GLY A 106 1.15 36.49 3.96
CA GLY A 106 0.67 37.88 4.07
C GLY A 106 -0.40 38.11 5.14
N LYS A 107 -0.88 37.06 5.84
CA LYS A 107 -1.83 37.19 6.96
C LYS A 107 -1.08 37.22 8.28
N ARG A 108 -1.35 38.21 9.11
CA ARG A 108 -0.80 38.29 10.47
C ARG A 108 -1.67 37.47 11.43
N LEU A 109 -1.06 36.52 12.14
CA LEU A 109 -1.73 35.55 13.00
C LEU A 109 -1.17 35.58 14.43
N PRO A 110 -2.02 35.43 15.47
CA PRO A 110 -1.59 35.25 16.86
C PRO A 110 -1.19 33.80 17.16
N TRP A 111 -0.23 33.62 18.08
CA TRP A 111 0.18 32.33 18.63
C TRP A 111 0.65 32.47 20.08
N GLY A 112 0.31 31.51 20.94
CA GLY A 112 0.57 31.63 22.40
C GLY A 112 1.90 31.12 22.89
N SER A 113 2.69 30.47 22.02
CA SER A 113 3.99 29.92 22.37
C SER A 113 5.10 30.65 21.63
N LYS A 114 6.29 30.73 22.24
CA LYS A 114 7.47 31.35 21.64
C LYS A 114 7.97 30.61 20.39
N SER A 115 7.51 29.39 20.16
CA SER A 115 7.86 28.58 19.00
C SER A 115 6.62 27.96 18.38
N ILE A 116 6.64 27.80 17.06
CA ILE A 116 5.58 27.14 16.29
C ILE A 116 6.20 26.09 15.37
N SER A 117 5.68 24.87 15.37
CA SER A 117 6.19 23.80 14.51
C SER A 117 5.71 23.97 13.07
N GLU A 118 6.46 23.38 12.15
CA GLU A 118 6.11 23.31 10.73
C GLU A 118 4.72 22.69 10.49
N SER A 119 4.38 21.63 11.24
CA SER A 119 3.07 20.99 11.15
C SER A 119 1.92 21.92 11.55
N ILE A 120 2.11 22.74 12.58
CA ILE A 120 1.11 23.71 13.05
C ILE A 120 1.02 24.88 12.06
N LEU A 121 2.14 25.35 11.50
CA LEU A 121 2.12 26.37 10.44
C LEU A 121 1.28 25.91 9.25
N ARG A 122 1.42 24.64 8.84
CA ARG A 122 0.57 24.07 7.79
C ARG A 122 -0.89 24.02 8.18
N TYR A 123 -1.20 23.57 9.38
CA TYR A 123 -2.57 23.47 9.88
C TYR A 123 -3.27 24.84 9.90
N VAL A 124 -2.62 25.84 10.51
CA VAL A 124 -3.19 27.18 10.67
C VAL A 124 -3.26 27.93 9.32
N GLY A 125 -2.29 27.71 8.44
CA GLY A 125 -2.28 28.33 7.11
C GLY A 125 -3.06 27.60 6.02
N GLU A 126 -3.67 26.45 6.35
CA GLU A 126 -4.31 25.53 5.38
C GLU A 126 -3.38 25.19 4.20
N ILE A 127 -2.11 24.95 4.53
CA ILE A 127 -1.05 24.82 3.52
C ILE A 127 -0.97 23.36 3.07
N PRO A 128 -1.28 23.07 1.80
CA PRO A 128 -1.27 21.72 1.29
C PRO A 128 0.14 21.13 1.33
N PRO A 129 0.27 19.79 1.37
CA PRO A 129 1.57 19.12 1.43
C PRO A 129 2.44 19.40 0.20
N ASN A 130 1.85 19.87 -0.89
CA ASN A 130 2.56 20.21 -2.12
C ASN A 130 3.19 21.61 -2.14
N GLN A 131 3.30 22.27 -1.00
CA GLN A 131 3.97 23.55 -0.89
C GLN A 131 5.11 23.48 0.13
N SER A 132 6.27 24.01 -0.25
CA SER A 132 7.39 24.24 0.66
C SER A 132 7.11 25.45 1.54
N LEU A 133 7.61 25.43 2.78
CA LEU A 133 7.50 26.53 3.73
C LEU A 133 8.84 27.23 3.88
N TRP A 134 8.82 28.55 3.83
CA TRP A 134 10.02 29.38 3.89
C TRP A 134 9.85 30.49 4.92
N GLN A 135 10.88 30.73 5.71
CA GLN A 135 11.01 31.89 6.58
C GLN A 135 11.82 32.96 5.85
N ALA A 136 11.23 34.13 5.65
CA ALA A 136 11.92 35.27 5.09
C ALA A 136 12.89 35.84 6.12
N VAL A 137 14.17 35.91 5.77
CA VAL A 137 15.22 36.42 6.67
C VAL A 137 15.80 37.69 6.07
N ARG A 138 15.82 38.75 6.87
CA ARG A 138 16.34 40.05 6.42
C ARG A 138 17.84 39.95 6.13
N ASP A 139 18.26 40.50 5.00
CA ASP A 139 19.67 40.65 4.59
C ASP A 139 20.41 39.32 4.34
N THR A 140 19.70 38.18 4.31
CA THR A 140 20.23 36.86 3.92
C THR A 140 19.25 36.11 3.03
N ALA A 141 19.66 34.93 2.53
CA ALA A 141 18.73 34.05 1.84
C ALA A 141 17.63 33.56 2.79
N ASP A 142 16.41 33.42 2.27
CA ASP A 142 15.28 32.86 2.98
C ASP A 142 15.56 31.40 3.36
N GLN A 143 15.08 31.01 4.54
CA GLN A 143 15.38 29.70 5.13
C GLN A 143 14.22 28.75 4.87
N LEU A 144 14.51 27.58 4.30
CA LEU A 144 13.54 26.50 4.16
C LEU A 144 13.22 25.94 5.55
N ILE A 145 11.92 25.81 5.85
CA ILE A 145 11.42 25.15 7.06
C ILE A 145 11.07 23.71 6.67
N ASN A 146 11.87 22.74 7.13
CA ASN A 146 11.67 21.33 6.82
C ASN A 146 10.59 20.72 7.73
N SER A 147 10.05 19.57 7.31
CA SER A 147 9.15 18.78 8.14
C SER A 147 9.80 18.46 9.49
N GLY A 148 9.13 18.86 10.57
CA GLY A 148 9.61 18.66 11.95
C GLY A 148 10.42 19.82 12.52
N ASP A 149 10.78 20.82 11.70
CA ASP A 149 11.39 22.05 12.18
C ASP A 149 10.40 22.90 12.99
N SER A 150 10.94 23.87 13.73
CA SER A 150 10.15 24.87 14.46
C SER A 150 10.73 26.26 14.24
N VAL A 151 9.84 27.25 14.20
CA VAL A 151 10.21 28.66 14.05
C VAL A 151 10.11 29.34 15.42
N ASP A 152 11.17 30.03 15.82
CA ASP A 152 11.22 30.86 17.02
C ASP A 152 10.59 32.24 16.74
N LEU A 153 9.46 32.51 17.38
CA LEU A 153 8.66 33.73 17.30
C LEU A 153 9.08 34.79 18.32
N SER A 154 10.01 34.48 19.23
CA SER A 154 10.45 35.41 20.28
C SER A 154 11.53 36.40 19.84
N LYS A 155 12.03 36.26 18.62
CA LYS A 155 13.03 37.14 18.02
C LYS A 155 12.45 38.54 17.80
N LYS A 156 13.36 39.53 17.69
CA LYS A 156 12.98 40.92 17.45
C LYS A 156 12.46 41.09 16.02
N GLY A 157 11.17 41.39 15.89
CA GLY A 157 10.53 41.68 14.61
C GLY A 157 9.25 40.87 14.44
N LEU A 158 8.70 40.92 13.23
CA LEU A 158 7.62 40.03 12.84
C LEU A 158 8.23 38.93 11.96
N GLU A 159 8.15 37.69 12.41
CA GLU A 159 8.56 36.55 11.60
C GLU A 159 7.62 36.41 10.40
N ARG A 160 8.20 36.34 9.20
CA ARG A 160 7.47 36.28 7.95
C ARG A 160 7.68 34.91 7.32
N ILE A 161 6.59 34.19 7.14
CA ILE A 161 6.58 32.84 6.61
C ILE A 161 5.70 32.83 5.37
N TYR A 162 6.13 32.14 4.32
CA TYR A 162 5.34 31.99 3.12
C TYR A 162 5.45 30.56 2.59
N SER A 163 4.41 30.12 1.91
CA SER A 163 4.40 28.86 1.19
C SER A 163 4.64 29.09 -0.30
N LYS A 164 5.29 28.12 -0.93
CA LYS A 164 5.59 28.16 -2.35
C LYS A 164 5.24 26.81 -2.97
N ALA A 165 4.46 26.82 -4.05
CA ALA A 165 4.20 25.64 -4.86
C ALA A 165 5.52 24.99 -5.26
N GLU A 166 5.63 23.70 -4.97
CA GLU A 166 6.80 22.91 -5.28
C GLU A 166 6.45 21.92 -6.39
N GLU A 167 7.41 21.71 -7.28
CA GLU A 167 7.29 20.78 -8.39
C GLU A 167 8.36 19.72 -8.20
N TRP A 168 7.94 18.49 -7.96
CA TRP A 168 8.83 17.36 -7.79
C TRP A 168 9.12 16.72 -9.13
N LYS A 169 10.37 16.28 -9.31
CA LYS A 169 10.81 15.64 -10.56
C LYS A 169 11.24 14.22 -10.29
N LEU A 170 10.63 13.28 -11.00
CA LEU A 170 10.99 11.87 -10.97
C LEU A 170 11.55 11.45 -12.33
N ASN A 171 12.70 10.79 -12.35
CA ASN A 171 13.23 10.19 -13.57
C ASN A 171 12.76 8.73 -13.66
N VAL A 172 11.81 8.47 -14.55
CA VAL A 172 11.27 7.14 -14.85
C VAL A 172 11.94 6.61 -16.11
N HIS A 173 12.90 5.70 -15.92
CA HIS A 173 13.63 5.03 -17.01
C HIS A 173 14.19 6.00 -18.09
N GLY A 174 14.70 7.16 -17.66
CA GLY A 174 15.26 8.18 -18.55
C GLY A 174 14.31 9.32 -18.90
N VAL A 175 13.00 9.16 -18.67
CA VAL A 175 11.99 10.22 -18.85
C VAL A 175 11.82 10.98 -17.54
N ILE A 176 11.95 12.31 -17.57
CA ILE A 176 11.68 13.14 -16.38
C ILE A 176 10.21 13.54 -16.42
N ILE A 177 9.45 13.09 -15.43
CA ILE A 177 8.09 13.54 -15.18
C ILE A 177 8.09 14.57 -14.04
N SER A 178 7.08 15.43 -14.03
CA SER A 178 6.82 16.36 -12.94
C SER A 178 5.56 15.94 -12.18
N SER A 179 5.59 16.13 -10.86
CA SER A 179 4.46 15.96 -9.96
C SER A 179 4.26 17.24 -9.17
N ASP A 180 3.02 17.67 -9.05
CA ASP A 180 2.57 18.74 -8.14
C ASP A 180 2.20 18.18 -6.76
N ASN A 181 2.53 16.92 -6.48
CA ASN A 181 2.35 16.26 -5.20
C ASN A 181 3.68 15.65 -4.73
N PRO A 182 3.97 15.68 -3.41
CA PRO A 182 5.21 15.15 -2.85
C PRO A 182 5.25 13.62 -2.87
N THR A 183 4.15 12.97 -3.26
CA THR A 183 4.07 11.52 -3.46
C THR A 183 3.40 11.22 -4.79
N ILE A 184 3.73 10.06 -5.37
CA ILE A 184 3.12 9.58 -6.60
C ILE A 184 3.04 8.05 -6.59
N VAL A 185 1.96 7.48 -7.10
CA VAL A 185 1.86 6.01 -7.24
C VAL A 185 2.79 5.56 -8.38
N ALA A 186 3.50 4.45 -8.21
CA ALA A 186 4.45 3.98 -9.21
C ALA A 186 3.80 3.72 -10.58
N SER A 187 2.58 3.17 -10.62
CA SER A 187 1.81 2.99 -11.86
C SER A 187 1.45 4.31 -12.55
N GLU A 188 1.08 5.33 -11.78
CA GLU A 188 0.81 6.68 -12.28
C GLU A 188 2.08 7.32 -12.85
N ALA A 189 3.20 7.19 -12.14
CA ALA A 189 4.49 7.66 -12.64
C ALA A 189 4.89 6.97 -13.96
N MET A 190 4.58 5.68 -14.11
CA MET A 190 4.79 4.94 -15.35
C MET A 190 3.92 5.48 -16.49
N LEU A 191 2.62 5.70 -16.23
CA LEU A 191 1.70 6.27 -17.22
C LEU A 191 2.14 7.66 -17.68
N LEU A 192 2.51 8.55 -16.76
CA LEU A 192 3.03 9.89 -17.08
C LEU A 192 4.32 9.83 -17.91
N ALA A 193 5.13 8.78 -17.73
CA ALA A 193 6.35 8.55 -18.49
C ALA A 193 6.13 7.75 -19.79
N GLY A 194 4.89 7.36 -20.09
CA GLY A 194 4.51 6.62 -21.31
C GLY A 194 4.74 5.11 -21.27
N PHE A 195 4.85 4.51 -20.07
CA PHE A 195 4.98 3.07 -19.88
C PHE A 195 3.67 2.46 -19.38
N ASP A 196 3.28 1.31 -19.94
CA ASP A 196 2.08 0.58 -19.51
C ASP A 196 2.34 -0.18 -18.18
N PRO A 197 1.67 0.18 -17.07
CA PRO A 197 1.86 -0.48 -15.78
C PRO A 197 1.24 -1.89 -15.72
N THR A 198 0.48 -2.31 -16.73
CA THR A 198 -0.08 -3.66 -16.83
C THR A 198 0.90 -4.69 -17.41
N GLU A 199 2.00 -4.22 -18.02
CA GLU A 199 3.09 -5.08 -18.49
C GLU A 199 3.96 -5.61 -17.31
N ASP A 200 4.74 -6.66 -17.58
CA ASP A 200 5.59 -7.35 -16.61
C ASP A 200 6.88 -6.57 -16.28
N TRP A 201 6.76 -5.57 -15.43
CA TRP A 201 7.88 -4.74 -14.98
C TRP A 201 8.42 -5.16 -13.61
N ASN A 202 9.75 -5.18 -13.48
CA ASN A 202 10.46 -5.10 -12.21
C ASN A 202 10.84 -3.63 -11.97
N LEU A 203 10.30 -3.04 -10.90
CA LEU A 203 10.54 -1.64 -10.57
C LEU A 203 11.62 -1.54 -9.49
N ILE A 204 12.64 -0.73 -9.75
CA ILE A 204 13.70 -0.42 -8.79
C ILE A 204 13.72 1.09 -8.56
N LEU A 205 13.34 1.51 -7.35
CA LEU A 205 13.49 2.88 -6.89
C LEU A 205 14.91 3.12 -6.39
N LYS A 206 15.51 4.21 -6.85
CA LYS A 206 16.79 4.72 -6.35
C LYS A 206 16.60 6.10 -5.76
N VAL A 207 16.78 6.19 -4.45
CA VAL A 207 16.86 7.45 -3.71
C VAL A 207 18.33 7.77 -3.46
N LYS A 208 18.69 9.05 -3.49
CA LYS A 208 20.06 9.49 -3.25
C LYS A 208 20.52 9.02 -1.85
N ASP A 209 21.74 8.50 -1.76
CA ASP A 209 22.38 8.03 -0.52
C ASP A 209 21.64 6.87 0.20
N GLN A 210 20.69 6.21 -0.48
CA GLN A 210 19.97 5.03 0.03
C GLN A 210 20.21 3.79 -0.85
N PRO A 211 20.10 2.57 -0.28
CA PRO A 211 20.15 1.36 -1.08
C PRO A 211 19.00 1.31 -2.08
N LYS A 212 19.21 0.62 -3.20
CA LYS A 212 18.18 0.39 -4.21
C LYS A 212 17.02 -0.38 -3.57
N LYS A 213 15.79 0.09 -3.79
CA LYS A 213 14.58 -0.54 -3.25
C LYS A 213 13.76 -1.13 -4.39
N SER A 214 13.45 -2.43 -4.31
CA SER A 214 12.44 -3.02 -5.19
C SER A 214 11.06 -2.58 -4.71
N ILE A 215 10.20 -2.13 -5.62
CA ILE A 215 8.85 -1.66 -5.31
C ILE A 215 7.82 -2.29 -6.28
N ALA A 216 6.56 -2.34 -5.89
CA ALA A 216 5.44 -2.77 -6.73
C ALA A 216 4.84 -1.60 -7.52
N VAL A 217 4.06 -1.90 -8.56
CA VAL A 217 3.33 -0.88 -9.35
C VAL A 217 2.29 -0.12 -8.52
N SER A 218 1.79 -0.72 -7.44
CA SER A 218 0.85 -0.11 -6.49
C SER A 218 1.53 0.73 -5.41
N ASP A 219 2.86 0.70 -5.31
CA ASP A 219 3.56 1.37 -4.22
C ASP A 219 3.56 2.88 -4.42
N VAL A 220 3.44 3.61 -3.31
CA VAL A 220 3.55 5.07 -3.27
C VAL A 220 5.02 5.45 -3.13
N ILE A 221 5.50 6.28 -4.06
CA ILE A 221 6.85 6.84 -4.07
C ILE A 221 6.80 8.19 -3.38
N ASP A 222 7.69 8.40 -2.41
CA ASP A 222 7.93 9.70 -1.77
C ASP A 222 8.99 10.46 -2.57
N LEU A 223 8.61 11.63 -3.09
CA LEU A 223 9.43 12.53 -3.90
C LEU A 223 10.06 13.66 -3.06
N SER A 224 9.74 13.76 -1.76
CA SER A 224 10.28 14.81 -0.88
C SER A 224 11.74 14.59 -0.49
N ALA A 225 12.32 13.44 -0.86
CA ALA A 225 13.71 13.13 -0.59
C ALA A 225 14.65 14.04 -1.41
N PRO A 226 15.82 14.44 -0.87
CA PRO A 226 16.73 15.33 -1.57
C PRO A 226 17.43 14.61 -2.74
N GLY A 227 16.98 14.88 -3.97
CA GLY A 227 17.59 14.36 -5.19
C GLY A 227 16.60 14.35 -6.34
N ILE A 228 17.04 13.90 -7.52
CA ILE A 228 16.10 13.43 -8.53
C ILE A 228 16.07 11.91 -8.37
N GLU A 229 15.01 11.40 -7.76
CA GLU A 229 14.77 9.97 -7.61
C GLU A 229 14.73 9.32 -9.00
N LYS A 230 15.23 8.09 -9.08
CA LYS A 230 15.24 7.33 -10.33
C LYS A 230 14.40 6.08 -10.15
N LEU A 231 13.26 6.03 -10.83
CA LEU A 231 12.49 4.82 -11.00
C LEU A 231 13.03 4.08 -12.23
N ARG A 232 13.74 2.98 -12.01
CA ARG A 232 14.17 2.11 -13.09
C ARG A 232 13.14 1.03 -13.33
N LEU A 233 12.56 1.09 -14.51
CA LEU A 233 11.78 -0.01 -15.06
C LEU A 233 12.75 -1.00 -15.68
N MET A 234 12.73 -2.24 -15.24
CA MET A 234 13.41 -3.34 -15.92
C MET A 234 12.30 -4.25 -16.41
N ARG A 235 12.22 -4.51 -17.72
CA ARG A 235 11.39 -5.63 -18.16
C ARG A 235 11.88 -6.86 -17.43
N LYS A 236 10.96 -7.67 -16.87
CA LYS A 236 11.32 -9.06 -16.55
C LYS A 236 11.87 -9.64 -17.86
N GLU A 237 13.15 -10.03 -17.86
CA GLU A 237 13.93 -10.21 -19.08
C GLU A 237 13.20 -11.01 -20.17
N ILE A 238 13.24 -10.48 -21.39
CA ILE A 238 13.42 -11.32 -22.58
C ILE A 238 14.91 -11.69 -22.57
N VAL A 239 15.23 -12.95 -22.30
CA VAL A 239 16.60 -13.46 -22.15
C VAL A 239 17.21 -13.79 -23.52
N ASN A 240 18.35 -13.18 -23.83
CA ASN A 240 19.27 -13.62 -24.87
C ASN A 240 20.11 -14.81 -24.34
N GLY A 241 19.96 -15.98 -24.96
CA GLY A 241 21.12 -16.80 -25.33
C GLY A 241 21.71 -17.85 -24.38
N GLU A 242 21.41 -17.86 -23.07
CA GLU A 242 21.76 -19.01 -22.21
C GLU A 242 20.59 -19.31 -21.26
N LYS A 243 19.92 -20.45 -21.46
CA LYS A 243 18.72 -20.86 -20.71
C LYS A 243 19.06 -21.30 -19.27
N PRO A 244 18.66 -20.57 -18.21
CA PRO A 244 17.86 -21.24 -17.19
C PRO A 244 16.54 -21.62 -17.87
N LEU A 245 16.01 -22.82 -17.63
CA LEU A 245 14.78 -23.30 -18.25
C LEU A 245 13.62 -22.32 -17.98
N GLY A 246 13.45 -21.33 -18.86
CA GLY A 246 12.20 -20.62 -19.02
C GLY A 246 11.12 -21.68 -19.20
N GLN A 247 10.05 -21.52 -18.44
CA GLN A 247 8.91 -22.42 -18.46
C GLN A 247 8.54 -22.74 -19.91
N ARG A 248 8.75 -23.98 -20.34
CA ARG A 248 8.47 -24.35 -21.73
C ARG A 248 6.95 -24.31 -21.91
N ILE A 249 6.45 -23.51 -22.85
CA ILE A 249 5.01 -23.42 -23.14
C ILE A 249 4.81 -23.67 -24.63
N ASP A 250 4.74 -24.94 -25.01
CA ASP A 250 4.53 -25.32 -26.43
C ASP A 250 3.05 -25.17 -26.86
N PHE A 251 2.10 -25.13 -25.90
CA PHE A 251 0.69 -24.88 -26.15
C PHE A 251 0.00 -24.22 -24.95
N ALA A 252 -1.09 -23.48 -25.21
CA ALA A 252 -1.87 -22.81 -24.18
C ALA A 252 -2.86 -23.76 -23.48
N LEU A 253 -3.02 -23.59 -22.17
CA LEU A 253 -4.06 -24.20 -21.34
C LEU A 253 -5.24 -23.22 -21.17
N LEU A 254 -6.32 -23.66 -20.52
CA LEU A 254 -7.42 -22.76 -20.17
C LEU A 254 -6.95 -21.76 -19.11
N GLU A 255 -7.51 -20.54 -19.12
CA GLU A 255 -7.17 -19.49 -18.15
C GLU A 255 -7.34 -19.97 -16.69
N LYS A 256 -8.42 -20.73 -16.41
CA LYS A 256 -8.66 -21.31 -15.09
C LYS A 256 -7.58 -22.30 -14.63
N ASP A 257 -7.00 -23.05 -15.57
CA ASP A 257 -5.94 -24.02 -15.29
C ASP A 257 -4.60 -23.31 -15.04
N ILE A 258 -4.29 -22.29 -15.85
CA ILE A 258 -3.09 -21.46 -15.68
C ILE A 258 -3.15 -20.73 -14.33
N ALA A 259 -4.29 -20.15 -13.97
CA ALA A 259 -4.48 -19.46 -12.70
C ALA A 259 -4.22 -20.39 -11.51
N TYR A 260 -4.76 -21.62 -11.54
CA TYR A 260 -4.52 -22.63 -10.51
C TYR A 260 -3.04 -23.04 -10.44
N LEU A 261 -2.44 -23.40 -11.58
CA LEU A 261 -1.05 -23.86 -11.63
C LEU A 261 -0.09 -22.77 -11.12
N ASN A 262 -0.31 -21.50 -11.48
CA ASN A 262 0.47 -20.37 -10.97
C ASN A 262 0.25 -20.12 -9.47
N ALA A 263 -0.98 -20.27 -8.97
CA ALA A 263 -1.29 -20.10 -7.54
C ALA A 263 -0.74 -21.25 -6.67
N SER A 264 -0.60 -22.46 -7.23
CA SER A 264 -0.14 -23.65 -6.50
C SER A 264 1.35 -23.65 -6.14
N GLY A 265 2.15 -22.72 -6.69
CA GLY A 265 3.61 -22.70 -6.52
C GLY A 265 4.34 -23.86 -7.21
N LEU A 266 3.64 -24.67 -8.01
CA LEU A 266 4.20 -25.77 -8.78
C LEU A 266 5.04 -25.25 -9.96
N GLN A 267 6.16 -25.90 -10.23
CA GLN A 267 6.90 -25.70 -11.48
C GLN A 267 6.23 -26.53 -12.57
N TRP A 268 5.59 -25.93 -13.55
CA TRP A 268 4.90 -26.66 -14.62
C TRP A 268 5.40 -26.24 -16.00
N GLU A 269 5.16 -27.01 -17.04
CA GLU A 269 5.44 -26.64 -18.44
C GLU A 269 4.52 -27.41 -19.38
N THR A 270 4.31 -26.90 -20.59
CA THR A 270 3.58 -27.62 -21.65
C THR A 270 4.52 -27.99 -22.77
N LEU A 271 4.47 -29.25 -23.20
CA LEU A 271 5.29 -29.76 -24.30
C LEU A 271 4.46 -30.46 -25.36
N LEU A 272 4.88 -30.29 -26.61
CA LEU A 272 4.41 -31.09 -27.73
C LEU A 272 5.42 -32.22 -27.96
N ASP A 273 4.92 -33.45 -27.98
CA ASP A 273 5.70 -34.64 -28.35
C ASP A 273 4.92 -35.46 -29.37
N GLY A 274 5.34 -35.37 -30.63
CA GLY A 274 4.57 -35.86 -31.77
C GLY A 274 3.21 -35.16 -31.88
N GLN A 275 2.13 -35.94 -31.85
CA GLN A 275 0.74 -35.44 -31.91
C GLN A 275 0.11 -35.27 -30.52
N ARG A 276 0.86 -35.53 -29.45
CA ARG A 276 0.35 -35.43 -28.07
C ARG A 276 0.79 -34.13 -27.42
N ARG A 277 -0.06 -33.64 -26.54
CA ARG A 277 0.14 -32.43 -25.75
C ARG A 277 0.29 -32.83 -24.31
N TRP A 278 1.40 -32.49 -23.67
CA TRP A 278 1.67 -32.90 -22.31
C TRP A 278 1.80 -31.68 -21.40
N LEU A 279 1.13 -31.72 -20.26
CA LEU A 279 1.45 -30.87 -19.12
C LEU A 279 2.45 -31.63 -18.24
N ILE A 280 3.61 -31.03 -17.96
CA ILE A 280 4.61 -31.59 -17.04
C ILE A 280 4.69 -30.71 -15.81
N ILE A 281 4.51 -31.30 -14.63
CA ILE A 281 4.78 -30.69 -13.34
C ILE A 281 6.13 -31.22 -12.86
N ARG A 282 7.10 -30.33 -12.72
CA ARG A 282 8.47 -30.63 -12.35
C ARG A 282 8.62 -30.71 -10.84
N ASN A 283 9.43 -31.66 -10.36
CA ASN A 283 9.84 -31.76 -8.96
C ASN A 283 8.67 -31.80 -7.95
N TYR A 284 7.56 -32.44 -8.30
CA TYR A 284 6.41 -32.63 -7.42
C TYR A 284 6.82 -33.38 -6.15
N LEU A 285 6.52 -32.82 -4.98
CA LEU A 285 6.86 -33.40 -3.68
C LEU A 285 5.98 -34.62 -3.40
N LEU A 286 6.60 -35.75 -3.09
CA LEU A 286 5.89 -36.99 -2.80
C LEU A 286 5.62 -37.17 -1.29
N PRO A 287 4.52 -37.83 -0.91
CA PRO A 287 4.32 -38.31 0.46
C PRO A 287 5.46 -39.21 0.93
N LYS A 288 5.64 -39.30 2.25
CA LYS A 288 6.65 -40.20 2.82
C LYS A 288 6.23 -41.65 2.59
N GLY A 289 7.07 -42.43 1.92
CA GLY A 289 6.80 -43.85 1.67
C GLY A 289 7.29 -44.34 0.32
N TYR A 290 7.63 -43.42 -0.59
CA TYR A 290 8.20 -43.72 -1.90
C TYR A 290 9.73 -43.81 -1.90
N ASN A 291 10.27 -44.49 -2.91
CA ASN A 291 11.70 -44.59 -3.21
C ASN A 291 12.36 -43.24 -3.60
N HIS A 292 11.57 -42.20 -3.87
CA HIS A 292 12.02 -40.85 -4.17
C HIS A 292 11.23 -39.81 -3.38
N ASP A 293 11.87 -38.68 -3.03
CA ASP A 293 11.20 -37.56 -2.34
C ASP A 293 10.43 -36.66 -3.33
N LYS A 294 10.80 -36.71 -4.62
CA LYS A 294 10.21 -35.89 -5.69
C LYS A 294 10.10 -36.69 -6.99
N THR A 295 9.13 -36.33 -7.82
CA THR A 295 8.99 -36.85 -9.19
C THR A 295 8.48 -35.78 -10.14
N ASP A 296 8.74 -35.93 -11.43
CA ASP A 296 8.03 -35.18 -12.45
C ASP A 296 6.71 -35.90 -12.75
N ILE A 297 5.60 -35.15 -12.82
CA ILE A 297 4.29 -35.66 -13.19
C ILE A 297 3.94 -35.19 -14.60
N ALA A 298 3.52 -36.10 -15.47
CA ALA A 298 3.01 -35.77 -16.80
C ALA A 298 1.53 -36.11 -16.92
N ILE A 299 0.77 -35.23 -17.59
CA ILE A 299 -0.66 -35.40 -17.90
C ILE A 299 -0.84 -35.18 -19.41
N ASP A 300 -1.49 -36.11 -20.09
CA ASP A 300 -1.86 -35.98 -21.51
C ASP A 300 -3.05 -35.01 -21.61
N ILE A 301 -2.95 -33.99 -22.44
CA ILE A 301 -3.97 -32.94 -22.64
C ILE A 301 -4.62 -33.15 -24.02
N PRO A 302 -5.77 -33.85 -24.11
CA PRO A 302 -6.41 -34.17 -25.38
C PRO A 302 -6.72 -32.92 -26.19
N LEU A 303 -6.60 -32.95 -27.52
CA LEU A 303 -6.78 -31.77 -28.40
C LEU A 303 -8.09 -31.00 -28.16
N VAL A 304 -9.17 -31.71 -27.84
CA VAL A 304 -10.50 -31.13 -27.60
C VAL A 304 -10.81 -30.89 -26.11
N TYR A 305 -9.83 -30.93 -25.23
CA TYR A 305 -9.96 -30.50 -23.83
C TYR A 305 -10.51 -29.06 -23.75
N PRO A 306 -11.49 -28.75 -22.88
CA PRO A 306 -12.04 -29.57 -21.80
C PRO A 306 -13.20 -30.50 -22.19
N ASN A 307 -13.62 -30.56 -23.45
CA ASN A 307 -14.70 -31.45 -23.88
C ASN A 307 -14.32 -32.93 -23.80
N ALA A 308 -13.04 -33.25 -23.94
CA ALA A 308 -12.50 -34.57 -23.61
C ALA A 308 -11.93 -34.58 -22.18
N ALA A 309 -12.15 -35.68 -21.47
CA ALA A 309 -11.65 -35.89 -20.13
C ALA A 309 -10.12 -35.99 -20.10
N LEU A 310 -9.51 -35.44 -19.04
CA LEU A 310 -8.15 -35.81 -18.67
C LEU A 310 -8.17 -37.21 -18.08
N ASP A 311 -7.13 -37.99 -18.37
CA ASP A 311 -7.08 -39.37 -17.93
C ASP A 311 -5.65 -39.81 -17.64
N MET A 312 -5.50 -40.65 -16.60
CA MET A 312 -4.22 -41.15 -16.11
C MET A 312 -3.24 -40.03 -15.69
N PHE A 313 -2.11 -40.43 -15.13
CA PHE A 313 -0.93 -39.57 -15.01
C PHE A 313 0.33 -40.43 -15.14
N TYR A 314 1.49 -39.79 -15.27
CA TYR A 314 2.74 -40.49 -15.46
C TYR A 314 3.84 -39.89 -14.59
N CYS A 315 4.72 -40.72 -14.03
CA CYS A 315 5.77 -40.29 -13.13
C CYS A 315 7.17 -40.57 -13.69
N ASN A 316 8.09 -39.64 -13.52
CA ASN A 316 9.51 -39.85 -13.79
C ASN A 316 10.38 -39.15 -12.72
N PRO A 317 11.22 -39.87 -11.95
CA PRO A 317 11.51 -41.31 -12.07
C PRO A 317 10.33 -42.21 -11.67
N SER A 318 10.38 -43.48 -12.10
CA SER A 318 9.41 -44.51 -11.71
C SER A 318 9.37 -44.69 -10.19
N LEU A 319 8.16 -44.81 -9.65
CA LEU A 319 7.90 -44.89 -8.23
C LEU A 319 7.64 -46.33 -7.79
N CYS A 320 8.21 -46.67 -6.64
CA CYS A 320 7.93 -47.88 -5.85
C CYS A 320 7.84 -47.48 -4.37
N LEU A 321 7.16 -48.29 -3.56
CA LEU A 321 7.19 -48.10 -2.11
C LEU A 321 8.59 -48.40 -1.56
N LYS A 322 8.99 -47.75 -0.46
CA LYS A 322 10.27 -48.00 0.24
C LYS A 322 10.42 -49.44 0.71
N SER A 323 9.31 -50.16 0.88
CA SER A 323 9.29 -51.60 1.17
C SER A 323 9.78 -52.46 -0.01
N GLY A 324 9.93 -51.88 -1.21
CA GLY A 324 10.20 -52.60 -2.45
C GLY A 324 8.95 -53.17 -3.13
N THR A 325 7.76 -52.96 -2.54
CA THR A 325 6.50 -53.40 -3.13
C THR A 325 6.20 -52.60 -4.40
N ALA A 326 5.95 -53.32 -5.50
CA ALA A 326 5.51 -52.71 -6.75
C ALA A 326 4.07 -52.21 -6.63
N ILE A 327 3.79 -51.07 -7.27
CA ILE A 327 2.48 -50.43 -7.22
C ILE A 327 1.64 -50.98 -8.36
N ALA A 328 0.43 -51.45 -8.05
CA ALA A 328 -0.42 -52.09 -9.05
C ALA A 328 -0.83 -51.12 -10.16
N GLN A 329 -0.85 -51.61 -11.41
CA GLN A 329 -1.23 -50.87 -12.60
C GLN A 329 -0.27 -49.71 -12.93
N THR A 330 1.02 -49.92 -12.63
CA THR A 330 2.13 -49.00 -12.95
C THR A 330 3.24 -49.65 -13.80
N GLU A 331 2.95 -50.77 -14.44
CA GLU A 331 3.95 -51.60 -15.13
C GLU A 331 4.33 -51.05 -16.52
N SER A 332 3.52 -50.14 -17.06
CA SER A 332 3.71 -49.58 -18.41
C SER A 332 4.57 -48.32 -18.39
N GLN A 333 5.31 -48.10 -19.47
CA GLN A 333 6.16 -46.92 -19.65
C GLN A 333 5.70 -46.11 -20.87
N GLN A 334 5.83 -44.80 -20.80
CA GLN A 334 5.52 -43.84 -21.87
C GLN A 334 6.75 -42.97 -22.10
N ALA A 335 7.27 -42.97 -23.33
CA ALA A 335 8.29 -42.01 -23.71
C ALA A 335 7.65 -40.62 -23.89
N ILE A 336 8.18 -39.62 -23.19
CA ILE A 336 7.74 -38.23 -23.26
C ILE A 336 9.00 -37.34 -23.32
N ALA A 337 9.18 -36.64 -24.44
CA ALA A 337 10.34 -35.79 -24.71
C ALA A 337 11.69 -36.49 -24.44
N GLY A 338 11.80 -37.77 -24.82
CA GLY A 338 13.00 -38.59 -24.64
C GLY A 338 13.22 -39.15 -23.24
N LYS A 339 12.35 -38.87 -22.27
CA LYS A 339 12.37 -39.48 -20.93
C LYS A 339 11.31 -40.59 -20.83
N SER A 340 11.61 -41.65 -20.07
CA SER A 340 10.66 -42.73 -19.81
C SER A 340 9.85 -42.41 -18.55
N PHE A 341 8.55 -42.23 -18.70
CA PHE A 341 7.64 -42.04 -17.57
C PHE A 341 6.84 -43.32 -17.29
N GLN A 342 6.77 -43.70 -16.02
CA GLN A 342 5.92 -44.77 -15.54
C GLN A 342 4.45 -44.33 -15.61
N ARG A 343 3.61 -45.09 -16.30
CA ARG A 343 2.18 -44.80 -16.44
C ARG A 343 1.42 -45.25 -15.20
N TRP A 344 0.56 -44.39 -14.67
CA TRP A 344 -0.38 -44.68 -13.60
C TRP A 344 -1.80 -44.71 -14.16
N SER A 345 -2.35 -45.91 -14.32
CA SER A 345 -3.72 -46.10 -14.80
C SER A 345 -4.73 -45.84 -13.67
N ARG A 346 -4.88 -44.57 -13.32
CA ARG A 346 -5.84 -44.07 -12.32
C ARG A 346 -6.88 -43.21 -13.05
N HIS A 347 -8.14 -43.55 -12.86
CA HIS A 347 -9.28 -43.02 -13.60
C HIS A 347 -10.30 -42.47 -12.62
N LEU A 348 -11.10 -41.49 -13.05
CA LEU A 348 -12.31 -41.12 -12.31
C LEU A 348 -13.22 -42.35 -12.17
N ALA A 349 -13.86 -42.49 -11.00
CA ALA A 349 -14.77 -43.59 -10.74
C ALA A 349 -15.92 -43.61 -11.78
N PRO A 350 -16.49 -44.79 -12.13
CA PRO A 350 -17.60 -44.86 -13.08
C PRO A 350 -18.83 -44.00 -12.69
N SER A 351 -19.01 -43.73 -11.40
CA SER A 351 -20.05 -42.85 -10.87
C SER A 351 -19.77 -41.35 -11.06
N THR A 352 -18.53 -40.98 -11.30
CA THR A 352 -18.06 -39.59 -11.44
C THR A 352 -17.70 -39.34 -12.90
N ARG A 353 -18.67 -38.87 -13.69
CA ARG A 353 -18.46 -38.58 -15.11
C ARG A 353 -17.82 -37.21 -15.27
N TRP A 354 -16.75 -37.12 -16.06
CA TRP A 354 -16.15 -35.84 -16.45
C TRP A 354 -17.20 -34.88 -17.01
N ASN A 355 -17.23 -33.67 -16.45
CA ASN A 355 -18.09 -32.57 -16.85
C ASN A 355 -17.22 -31.42 -17.39
N PRO A 356 -17.17 -31.20 -18.73
CA PRO A 356 -16.35 -30.16 -19.36
C PRO A 356 -16.54 -28.74 -18.83
N THR A 357 -17.69 -28.45 -18.21
CA THR A 357 -18.01 -27.15 -17.66
C THR A 357 -17.34 -26.92 -16.31
N THR A 358 -17.28 -27.95 -15.46
CA THR A 358 -16.78 -27.85 -14.08
C THR A 358 -15.39 -28.45 -13.90
N ASP A 359 -15.11 -29.56 -14.58
CA ASP A 359 -13.84 -30.27 -14.45
C ASP A 359 -12.71 -29.59 -15.24
N SER A 360 -11.49 -29.82 -14.76
CA SER A 360 -10.31 -29.09 -15.19
C SER A 360 -9.03 -29.81 -14.76
N ILE A 361 -7.86 -29.19 -14.99
CA ILE A 361 -6.59 -29.69 -14.44
C ILE A 361 -6.64 -29.74 -12.90
N ILE A 362 -7.42 -28.88 -12.26
CA ILE A 362 -7.63 -28.89 -10.80
C ILE A 362 -8.20 -30.25 -10.36
N THR A 363 -9.27 -30.70 -11.03
CA THR A 363 -9.90 -32.01 -10.75
C THR A 363 -8.89 -33.14 -10.94
N GLN A 364 -8.10 -33.09 -12.02
CA GLN A 364 -7.09 -34.11 -12.29
C GLN A 364 -5.97 -34.12 -11.26
N MET A 365 -5.55 -32.97 -10.76
CA MET A 365 -4.53 -32.88 -9.70
C MET A 365 -5.02 -33.49 -8.39
N THR A 366 -6.31 -33.39 -8.07
CA THR A 366 -6.89 -34.09 -6.93
C THR A 366 -6.83 -35.62 -7.11
N VAL A 367 -7.10 -36.12 -8.32
CA VAL A 367 -6.95 -37.56 -8.62
C VAL A 367 -5.50 -38.03 -8.45
N VAL A 368 -4.54 -37.22 -8.91
CA VAL A 368 -3.10 -37.49 -8.75
C VAL A 368 -2.73 -37.55 -7.27
N GLU A 369 -3.12 -36.54 -6.48
CA GLU A 369 -2.82 -36.45 -5.05
C GLU A 369 -3.43 -37.61 -4.26
N GLU A 370 -4.72 -37.91 -4.46
CA GLU A 370 -5.41 -39.02 -3.80
C GLU A 370 -4.79 -40.38 -4.18
N SER A 371 -4.40 -40.54 -5.45
CA SER A 371 -3.75 -41.76 -5.92
C SER A 371 -2.39 -41.98 -5.26
N LEU A 372 -1.62 -40.92 -5.02
CA LEU A 372 -0.32 -41.02 -4.35
C LEU A 372 -0.47 -41.25 -2.84
N LEU A 373 -1.39 -40.57 -2.17
CA LEU A 373 -1.62 -40.75 -0.73
C LEU A 373 -2.11 -42.16 -0.40
N ARG A 374 -3.02 -42.71 -1.22
CA ARG A 374 -3.59 -44.04 -1.01
C ARG A 374 -2.56 -45.16 -0.95
N GLU A 375 -1.49 -45.10 -1.75
CA GLU A 375 -0.47 -46.15 -1.80
C GLU A 375 0.45 -46.14 -0.56
N VAL A 376 0.53 -45.01 0.15
CA VAL A 376 1.29 -44.89 1.41
C VAL A 376 0.42 -45.02 2.65
N GLY A 377 -0.90 -45.20 2.49
CA GLY A 377 -1.85 -45.42 3.58
C GLY A 377 -2.26 -44.15 4.34
N GLU A 378 -2.20 -43.00 3.68
CA GLU A 378 -2.66 -41.70 4.20
C GLU A 378 -4.05 -41.30 3.68
#